data_AF-A0A2M7PR22-F1
#
_entry.id   AF-A0A2M7PR22-F1
#
_cell.length_a   1.000
_cell.length_b   1.000
_cell.length_c   1.000
_cell.angle_alpha   90.00
_cell.angle_beta   90.00
_cell.angle_gamma   90.00
#
_symmetry.space_group_name_H-M   'P 1'
#
loop_
_entity.id
_entity.type
_entity.pdbx_description
1 polymer ?
#
loop_
_entity_poly.entity_id
_entity_poly.type
_entity_poly.pdbx_seq_one_letter_code
_entity_poly.pdbx_strand_id
1 'polypeptide(L)' 'MSKLENVLEKNNLEEGYKFLTEREKRVIALYYLEGYTDEEIATFYGINQQNVNRQRKRGIAKLKIIKSF' A
#
# COMPACT_ATOMS: atom_id res chain seq x y z
N MET A 1 16.65 -1.42 2.19
CA MET A 1 15.24 -1.36 2.57
C MET A 1 14.62 -0.08 2.05
N SER A 2 13.42 -0.16 1.49
CA SER A 2 12.69 1.04 1.05
C SER A 2 12.19 1.86 2.26
N LYS A 3 11.87 3.15 2.06
CA LYS A 3 11.24 3.99 3.10
C LYS A 3 9.95 3.34 3.62
N LEU A 4 9.21 2.65 2.75
CA LEU A 4 8.02 1.89 3.11
C LEU A 4 8.35 0.71 4.02
N GLU A 5 9.33 -0.13 3.68
CA GLU A 5 9.74 -1.27 4.51
C GLU A 5 10.16 -0.84 5.92
N ASN A 6 10.96 0.24 6.03
CA ASN A 6 11.38 0.77 7.32
C ASN A 6 10.20 1.24 8.19
N VAL A 7 9.16 1.82 7.57
CA VAL A 7 7.95 2.23 8.30
C VAL A 7 7.16 1.01 8.75
N LEU A 8 7.04 0.00 7.89
CA LEU A 8 6.24 -1.20 8.20
C LEU A 8 6.89 -2.05 9.29
N GLU A 9 8.21 -2.23 9.26
CA GLU A 9 8.98 -2.94 10.30
C GLU A 9 8.80 -2.28 11.68
N LYS A 10 8.88 -0.94 11.74
CA LYS A 10 8.65 -0.18 13.00
C LYS A 10 7.23 -0.34 13.55
N ASN A 11 6.28 -0.81 12.75
CA ASN A 11 4.88 -0.98 13.11
C ASN A 11 4.45 -2.45 13.19
N ASN A 12 5.39 -3.41 13.11
CA ASN A 12 5.11 -4.86 13.09
C ASN A 12 4.18 -5.28 11.93
N LEU A 13 4.34 -4.68 10.75
CA LEU A 13 3.53 -4.93 9.54
C LEU A 13 4.30 -5.66 8.43
N GLU A 14 5.53 -6.09 8.70
CA GLU A 14 6.42 -6.73 7.74
C GLU A 14 5.89 -8.07 7.21
N GLU A 15 5.13 -8.82 8.02
CA GLU A 15 4.53 -10.08 7.57
C GLU A 15 3.42 -9.82 6.54
N GLY A 16 2.55 -8.85 6.81
CA GLY A 16 1.51 -8.41 5.88
C GLY A 16 2.06 -7.85 4.57
N TYR A 17 3.24 -7.19 4.64
CA TYR A 17 3.92 -6.63 3.48
C TYR A 17 4.30 -7.68 2.43
N LYS A 18 4.62 -8.91 2.85
CA LYS A 18 4.98 -10.02 1.95
C LYS A 18 3.84 -10.42 1.02
N PHE A 19 2.58 -10.15 1.40
CA PHE A 19 1.40 -10.49 0.60
C PHE A 19 0.98 -9.39 -0.37
N LEU A 20 1.62 -8.21 -0.30
CA LEU A 20 1.36 -7.12 -1.23
C LEU A 20 1.95 -7.44 -2.61
N THR A 21 1.15 -7.20 -3.64
CA THR A 21 1.66 -7.12 -5.01
C THR A 21 2.50 -5.86 -5.19
N GLU A 22 3.41 -5.86 -6.16
CA GLU A 22 4.21 -4.68 -6.51
C GLU A 22 3.35 -3.45 -6.84
N ARG A 23 2.15 -3.70 -7.36
CA ARG A 23 1.18 -2.64 -7.63
C ARG A 23 0.62 -2.03 -6.35
N GLU A 24 0.19 -2.86 -5.39
CA GLU A 24 -0.32 -2.39 -4.10
C GLU A 24 0.77 -1.68 -3.28
N LYS A 25 2.01 -2.18 -3.30
CA LYS A 25 3.16 -1.52 -2.66
C LYS A 25 3.34 -0.09 -3.16
N ARG A 26 3.31 0.11 -4.49
CA ARG A 26 3.44 1.44 -5.10
C ARG A 26 2.27 2.35 -4.76
N VAL A 27 1.04 1.86 -4.81
CA VAL A 27 -0.15 2.65 -4.44
C VAL A 27 -0.10 3.08 -2.97
N ILE A 28 0.31 2.18 -2.06
CA ILE A 28 0.47 2.50 -0.64
C ILE A 28 1.58 3.53 -0.43
N ALA A 29 2.73 3.37 -1.10
CA ALA A 29 3.84 4.33 -0.99
C ALA A 29 3.43 5.72 -1.47
N LEU A 30 2.84 5.83 -2.66
CA LEU A 30 2.38 7.11 -3.22
C LEU A 30 1.37 7.80 -2.28
N TYR A 31 0.42 7.04 -1.72
CA TYR A 31 -0.60 7.60 -0.86
C TYR A 31 -0.06 8.04 0.51
N TYR A 32 0.65 7.15 1.23
CA TYR A 32 1.02 7.38 2.63
C TYR A 32 2.40 7.99 2.83
N LEU A 33 3.32 7.85 1.87
CA LEU A 33 4.68 8.39 1.98
C LEU A 33 4.86 9.67 1.17
N GLU A 34 4.22 9.74 0.00
CA GLU A 34 4.35 10.88 -0.93
C GLU A 34 3.13 11.81 -0.91
N GLY A 35 2.05 11.44 -0.24
CA GLY A 35 0.88 12.31 -0.01
C GLY A 35 -0.09 12.43 -1.19
N TYR A 36 0.02 11.57 -2.21
CA TYR A 36 -0.87 11.60 -3.36
C TYR A 36 -2.28 11.12 -2.98
N THR A 37 -3.28 11.72 -3.62
CA THR A 37 -4.67 11.27 -3.55
C THR A 37 -4.94 10.08 -4.47
N ASP A 38 -6.04 9.34 -4.22
CA ASP A 38 -6.46 8.25 -5.11
C ASP A 38 -6.70 8.73 -6.56
N GLU A 39 -7.11 10.00 -6.73
CA GLU A 39 -7.36 10.61 -8.03
C GLU A 39 -6.06 10.92 -8.78
N GLU A 40 -5.08 11.53 -8.12
CA GLU A 40 -3.77 11.80 -8.73
C GLU A 40 -3.05 10.50 -9.11
N ILE A 41 -3.15 9.48 -8.26
CA ILE A 41 -2.59 8.15 -8.56
C ILE A 41 -3.33 7.52 -9.75
N ALA A 42 -4.65 7.68 -9.84
CA ALA A 42 -5.43 7.19 -10.97
C ALA A 42 -5.01 7.86 -12.29
N THR A 43 -4.88 9.18 -12.27
CA THR A 43 -4.37 9.98 -13.40
C THR A 43 -2.96 9.55 -13.80
N PHE A 44 -2.04 9.40 -12.82
CA PHE A 44 -0.67 8.96 -13.06
C PHE A 44 -0.58 7.60 -13.77
N TYR A 45 -1.53 6.71 -13.50
CA TYR A 45 -1.55 5.37 -14.06
C TYR A 45 -2.56 5.17 -15.20
N GLY A 46 -3.31 6.19 -15.60
CA GLY A 46 -4.34 6.09 -16.63
C GLY A 46 -5.46 5.09 -16.30
N ILE A 47 -5.85 4.98 -15.02
CA ILE A 47 -6.91 4.07 -14.58
C ILE A 47 -7.98 4.81 -13.76
N ASN A 48 -9.12 4.16 -13.51
CA ASN A 48 -10.18 4.72 -12.67
C ASN A 48 -9.73 4.83 -11.20
N GLN A 49 -10.06 5.96 -10.55
CA GLN A 49 -9.91 6.22 -9.10
C GLN A 49 -10.45 5.08 -8.23
N GLN A 50 -11.60 4.49 -8.59
CA GLN A 50 -12.19 3.36 -7.85
C GLN A 50 -11.26 2.13 -7.84
N ASN A 51 -10.50 1.92 -8.91
CA ASN A 51 -9.54 0.83 -8.99
C ASN A 51 -8.36 1.08 -8.03
N VAL A 52 -7.85 2.31 -7.99
CA VAL A 52 -6.81 2.73 -7.01
C VAL A 52 -7.32 2.56 -5.58
N ASN A 53 -8.53 3.04 -5.28
CA ASN A 53 -9.14 2.90 -3.95
C ASN A 53 -9.24 1.43 -3.52
N ARG A 54 -9.68 0.55 -4.43
CA ARG A 54 -9.77 -0.89 -4.18
C ARG A 54 -8.40 -1.51 -3.95
N GLN A 55 -7.38 -1.15 -4.74
CA GLN A 55 -6.01 -1.62 -4.55
C GLN A 55 -5.46 -1.17 -3.19
N ARG A 56 -5.66 0.09 -2.82
CA ARG A 56 -5.22 0.64 -1.53
C ARG A 56 -5.89 -0.06 -0.35
N LYS A 57 -7.22 -0.20 -0.37
CA LYS A 57 -7.98 -0.90 0.69
C LYS A 57 -7.53 -2.35 0.86
N ARG A 58 -7.32 -3.07 -0.24
CA ARG A 58 -6.80 -4.45 -0.22
C ARG A 58 -5.39 -4.52 0.33
N GLY A 59 -4.53 -3.60 -0.08
CA GLY A 59 -3.18 -3.52 0.44
C GLY A 59 -3.16 -3.30 1.96
N ILE A 60 -3.96 -2.35 2.47
CA ILE A 60 -4.10 -2.13 3.91
C ILE A 60 -4.65 -3.37 4.63
N ALA A 61 -5.64 -4.06 4.06
CA ALA A 61 -6.17 -5.28 4.65
C ALA A 61 -5.09 -6.38 4.77
N LYS A 62 -4.22 -6.52 3.76
CA LYS A 62 -3.08 -7.44 3.80
C LYS A 62 -2.04 -7.04 4.83
N LEU A 63 -1.73 -5.75 4.95
CA LEU A 63 -0.80 -5.24 5.97
C LEU A 63 -1.26 -5.57 7.39
N LYS A 64 -2.57 -5.55 7.64
CA LYS A 64 -3.17 -5.87 8.93
C LYS A 64 -3.19 -7.37 9.27
N ILE A 65 -2.70 -8.24 8.38
CA ILE A 65 -2.57 -9.67 8.70
C ILE A 65 -1.44 -9.82 9.72
N ILE A 66 -1.83 -9.91 10.99
CA ILE A 66 -0.94 -10.30 12.07
C ILE A 66 -1.07 -11.81 12.18
N LYS A 67 0.04 -12.55 12.12
CA LYS A 67 0.02 -13.96 12.52
C LYS A 67 -0.28 -13.99 14.02
N SER A 68 -1.52 -14.32 14.37
CA SER A 68 -1.86 -14.82 15.70
C SER A 68 -1.24 -16.22 15.81
N PHE A 69 -0.09 -16.31 16.47
CA PHE A 69 0.44 -17.56 17.00
C PHE A 69 0.06 -17.66 18.48
#